data_AF-A0A929W627-F1
#
_entry.id   AF-A0A929W627-F1
#
_cell.length_a   1.000
_cell.length_b   1.000
_cell.length_c   1.000
_cell.angle_alpha   90.00
_cell.angle_beta   90.00
_cell.angle_gamma   90.00
#
_symmetry.space_group_name_H-M   'P 1'
#
loop_
_entity.id
_entity.type
_entity.pdbx_description
1 polymer ?
#
loop_
_entity_poly.entity_id
_entity_poly.type
_entity_poly.pdbx_seq_one_letter_code
_entity_poly.pdbx_strand_id
1 'polypeptide(L)'
;MKKRQDDYEAFVAKFERKRTSDDCYTPPEVYDIVRGWLGEQVDLAGAQIVRPFWPDTDYREVEYPDGCVVVDNPPFSIFAEIVRWYLERGVRFFLFAQHKTILGLDAPYTRLVCGADVIYENGAAVRTSFASNLFGDVLAMSVPDLYERLTAAARSKDPLPRYSYPSHLLTFSDLARCASHGVALSIPRNEATFVRRLDSQQASKRGIYGGGFLLSDRQAGRMEEALREADRLKAEKAASVTWAISDREREIIAQLSAGQA
;
A
#
# COMPACT_ATOMS: atom_id res chain seq x y z
N MET A 1 4.25 -7.05 45.83
CA MET A 1 5.25 -7.71 44.94
C MET A 1 4.95 -7.57 43.45
N LYS A 2 3.70 -7.31 43.01
CA LYS A 2 3.35 -7.09 41.58
C LYS A 2 4.07 -5.92 40.86
N LYS A 3 4.20 -4.76 41.51
CA LYS A 3 4.78 -3.54 40.92
C LYS A 3 6.21 -3.69 40.36
N ARG A 4 7.02 -4.59 40.91
CA ARG A 4 8.44 -4.74 40.53
C ARG A 4 8.62 -5.65 39.30
N GLN A 5 7.62 -6.50 39.00
CA GLN A 5 7.64 -7.39 37.86
C GLN A 5 7.14 -6.67 36.60
N ASP A 6 6.10 -5.85 36.72
CA ASP A 6 5.60 -4.98 35.65
C ASP A 6 6.68 -3.96 35.18
N ASP A 7 7.46 -3.41 36.11
CA ASP A 7 8.58 -2.49 35.81
C ASP A 7 9.76 -3.20 35.12
N TYR A 8 10.01 -4.46 35.46
CA TYR A 8 11.07 -5.26 34.84
C TYR A 8 10.70 -5.70 33.42
N GLU A 9 9.46 -6.16 33.22
CA GLU A 9 8.94 -6.52 31.90
C GLU A 9 8.90 -5.29 30.97
N ALA A 10 8.46 -4.13 31.48
CA ALA A 10 8.50 -2.87 30.72
C ALA A 10 9.92 -2.35 30.44
N PHE A 11 10.89 -2.68 31.31
CA PHE A 11 12.31 -2.35 31.10
C PHE A 11 12.94 -3.26 30.04
N VAL A 12 12.67 -4.57 30.07
CA VAL A 12 13.12 -5.54 29.07
C VAL A 12 12.52 -5.23 27.69
N ALA A 13 11.22 -4.87 27.63
CA ALA A 13 10.54 -4.49 26.39
C ALA A 13 11.15 -3.26 25.67
N LYS A 14 11.95 -2.42 26.36
CA LYS A 14 12.69 -1.31 25.73
C LYS A 14 13.95 -1.75 25.01
N PHE A 15 14.49 -2.93 25.36
CA PHE A 15 15.65 -3.54 24.71
C PHE A 15 15.24 -4.60 23.69
N GLU A 16 13.97 -5.02 23.67
CA GLU A 16 13.42 -5.76 22.54
C GLU A 16 13.53 -4.91 21.28
N ARG A 17 14.22 -5.45 20.28
CA ARG A 17 14.41 -4.81 18.98
C ARG A 17 13.04 -4.45 18.43
N LYS A 18 12.75 -3.15 18.27
CA LYS A 18 11.52 -2.71 17.59
C LYS A 18 11.53 -3.33 16.20
N ARG A 19 10.65 -4.31 15.97
CA ARG A 19 10.46 -4.92 14.65
C ARG A 19 10.24 -3.78 13.66
N THR A 20 11.17 -3.65 12.72
CA THR A 20 11.05 -2.64 11.69
C THR A 20 10.07 -3.15 10.64
N SER A 21 9.64 -2.31 9.69
CA SER A 21 8.81 -2.77 8.56
C SER A 21 9.47 -3.90 7.76
N ASP A 22 10.76 -4.15 7.96
CA ASP A 22 11.55 -5.19 7.31
C ASP A 22 11.38 -6.59 7.95
N ASP A 23 10.84 -6.70 9.17
CA ASP A 23 10.74 -7.97 9.94
C ASP A 23 9.29 -8.49 10.04
N CYS A 24 8.52 -8.35 8.97
CA CYS A 24 7.06 -8.52 9.03
C CYS A 24 6.61 -9.73 8.22
N TYR A 25 6.00 -10.68 8.93
CA TYR A 25 5.42 -11.86 8.31
C TYR A 25 4.25 -11.48 7.39
N THR A 26 4.25 -12.13 6.23
CA THR A 26 3.10 -12.11 5.31
C THR A 26 1.96 -12.90 5.95
N PRO A 27 0.74 -12.34 6.03
CA PRO A 27 -0.42 -13.08 6.50
C PRO A 27 -0.60 -14.39 5.72
N PRO A 28 -0.90 -15.53 6.39
CA PRO A 28 -1.01 -16.83 5.71
C PRO A 28 -1.94 -16.82 4.50
N GLU A 29 -3.10 -16.19 4.60
CA GLU A 29 -4.06 -16.06 3.49
C GLU A 29 -3.47 -15.34 2.27
N VAL A 30 -2.72 -14.25 2.50
CA VAL A 30 -2.05 -13.49 1.44
C VAL A 30 -0.96 -14.35 0.80
N TYR A 31 -0.17 -15.04 1.62
CA TYR A 31 0.89 -15.91 1.14
C TYR A 31 0.33 -17.06 0.28
N ASP A 32 -0.74 -17.69 0.71
CA ASP A 32 -1.39 -18.79 0.00
C ASP A 32 -1.98 -18.34 -1.34
N ILE A 33 -2.60 -17.16 -1.40
CA ILE A 33 -3.07 -16.55 -2.66
C ILE A 33 -1.91 -16.32 -3.63
N VAL A 34 -0.83 -15.72 -3.16
CA VAL A 34 0.36 -15.42 -3.99
C VAL A 34 1.00 -16.70 -4.49
N ARG A 35 1.20 -17.68 -3.61
CA ARG A 35 1.80 -18.97 -3.97
C ARG A 35 0.91 -19.75 -4.93
N GLY A 36 -0.39 -19.79 -4.70
CA GLY A 36 -1.36 -20.45 -5.57
C GLY A 36 -1.36 -19.83 -6.96
N TRP A 37 -1.46 -18.49 -7.04
CA TRP A 37 -1.36 -17.77 -8.30
C TRP A 37 -0.03 -18.04 -9.01
N LEU A 38 1.11 -18.02 -8.30
CA LEU A 38 2.41 -18.32 -8.91
C LEU A 38 2.44 -19.72 -9.53
N GLY A 39 1.91 -20.73 -8.85
CA GLY A 39 1.84 -22.09 -9.36
C GLY A 39 0.94 -22.26 -10.60
N GLU A 40 0.06 -21.30 -10.90
CA GLU A 40 -0.70 -21.25 -12.14
C GLU A 40 0.10 -20.62 -13.29
N GLN A 41 1.09 -19.77 -12.99
CA GLN A 41 1.88 -19.05 -13.99
C GLN A 41 3.16 -19.78 -14.39
N VAL A 42 3.79 -20.46 -13.44
CA VAL A 42 5.09 -21.12 -13.63
C VAL A 42 5.03 -22.53 -13.07
N ASP A 43 5.71 -23.46 -13.74
CA ASP A 43 5.82 -24.83 -13.26
C ASP A 43 6.71 -24.88 -12.00
N LEU A 44 6.06 -25.17 -10.87
CA LEU A 44 6.70 -25.38 -9.57
C LEU A 44 6.75 -26.87 -9.20
N ALA A 45 6.38 -27.80 -10.09
CA ALA A 45 6.34 -29.22 -9.79
C ALA A 45 7.72 -29.72 -9.32
N GLY A 46 7.72 -30.41 -8.16
CA GLY A 46 8.94 -30.94 -7.55
C GLY A 46 9.89 -29.90 -6.94
N ALA A 47 9.62 -28.59 -7.08
CA ALA A 47 10.44 -27.56 -6.48
C ALA A 47 10.14 -27.42 -4.98
N GLN A 48 11.18 -27.46 -4.16
CA GLN A 48 11.08 -27.09 -2.75
C GLN A 48 10.91 -25.57 -2.64
N ILE A 49 9.87 -25.13 -1.93
CA ILE A 49 9.71 -23.70 -1.61
C ILE A 49 10.55 -23.35 -0.40
N VAL A 50 11.45 -22.38 -0.56
CA VAL A 50 12.33 -21.87 0.50
C VAL A 50 11.84 -20.50 0.94
N ARG A 51 11.84 -20.28 2.26
CA ARG A 51 11.46 -19.01 2.90
C ARG A 51 12.60 -18.60 3.83
N PRO A 52 13.60 -17.85 3.36
CA PRO A 52 14.82 -17.58 4.12
C PRO A 52 14.73 -16.32 4.99
N PHE A 53 13.66 -15.53 4.89
CA PHE A 53 13.57 -14.24 5.59
C PHE A 53 12.81 -14.38 6.91
N TRP A 54 13.51 -14.92 7.90
CA TRP A 54 13.07 -14.96 9.30
C TRP A 54 13.88 -13.95 10.12
N PRO A 55 13.30 -13.43 11.22
CA PRO A 55 14.04 -12.58 12.15
C PRO A 55 15.37 -13.23 12.56
N ASP A 56 16.43 -12.42 12.55
CA ASP A 56 17.80 -12.79 12.95
C ASP A 56 18.44 -13.94 12.12
N THR A 57 17.90 -14.24 10.94
CA THR A 57 18.48 -15.19 9.99
C THR A 57 19.19 -14.44 8.86
N ASP A 58 20.46 -14.77 8.60
CA ASP A 58 21.11 -14.35 7.36
C ASP A 58 20.68 -15.28 6.23
N TYR A 59 19.96 -14.74 5.24
CA TYR A 59 19.51 -15.51 4.08
C TYR A 59 20.68 -16.21 3.36
N ARG A 60 21.90 -15.65 3.45
CA ARG A 60 23.09 -16.22 2.82
C ARG A 60 23.59 -17.51 3.48
N GLU A 61 23.21 -17.75 4.74
CA GLU A 61 23.56 -18.96 5.49
C GLU A 61 22.49 -20.06 5.37
N VAL A 62 21.36 -19.77 4.70
CA VAL A 62 20.29 -20.73 4.45
C VAL A 62 20.69 -21.70 3.33
N GLU A 63 20.29 -22.96 3.47
CA GLU A 63 20.46 -23.96 2.41
C GLU A 63 19.44 -23.74 1.29
N TYR A 64 19.93 -23.71 0.05
CA TYR A 64 19.12 -23.63 -1.16
C TYR A 64 19.28 -24.92 -1.97
N PRO A 65 18.41 -25.92 -1.76
CA PRO A 65 18.47 -27.17 -2.49
C PRO A 65 18.38 -26.96 -4.01
N ASP A 66 18.98 -27.87 -4.77
CA ASP A 66 18.95 -27.82 -6.23
C ASP A 66 17.50 -27.77 -6.75
N GLY A 67 17.22 -26.80 -7.61
CA GLY A 67 15.89 -26.58 -8.19
C GLY A 67 14.86 -25.94 -7.26
N CYS A 68 15.23 -25.56 -6.02
CA CYS A 68 14.34 -24.85 -5.11
C CYS A 68 13.88 -23.50 -5.67
N VAL A 69 12.78 -22.98 -5.13
CA VAL A 69 12.27 -21.65 -5.46
C VAL A 69 12.03 -20.87 -4.17
N VAL A 70 12.63 -19.69 -4.08
CA VAL A 70 12.36 -18.76 -2.98
C VAL A 70 11.04 -18.07 -3.24
N VAL A 71 10.05 -18.24 -2.36
CA VAL A 71 8.80 -17.49 -2.41
C VAL A 71 8.61 -16.85 -1.05
N ASP A 72 8.97 -15.58 -0.90
CA ASP A 72 9.00 -14.98 0.44
C ASP A 72 9.01 -13.45 0.44
N ASN A 73 8.80 -12.87 1.61
CA ASN A 73 8.81 -11.43 1.84
C ASN A 73 10.17 -10.97 2.41
N PRO A 74 11.07 -10.42 1.57
CA PRO A 74 12.37 -9.96 2.04
C PRO A 74 12.28 -8.64 2.82
N PRO A 75 13.29 -8.34 3.65
CA PRO A 75 13.50 -6.98 4.14
C PRO A 75 13.69 -6.01 2.97
N PHE A 76 12.87 -4.97 2.88
CA PHE A 76 12.87 -4.08 1.71
C PHE A 76 14.10 -3.17 1.68
N SER A 77 14.70 -2.87 2.84
CA SER A 77 15.92 -2.05 2.95
C SER A 77 17.14 -2.62 2.22
N ILE A 78 17.25 -3.95 2.13
CA ILE A 78 18.37 -4.65 1.44
C ILE A 78 17.89 -5.42 0.19
N PHE A 79 16.70 -5.10 -0.32
CA PHE A 79 16.07 -5.79 -1.45
C PHE A 79 16.99 -5.91 -2.68
N ALA A 80 17.69 -4.84 -3.03
CA ALA A 80 18.58 -4.83 -4.19
C ALA A 80 19.81 -5.74 -4.02
N GLU A 81 20.29 -5.89 -2.79
CA GLU A 81 21.38 -6.80 -2.47
C GLU A 81 20.92 -8.26 -2.61
N ILE A 82 19.75 -8.60 -2.05
CA ILE A 82 19.15 -9.92 -2.13
C ILE A 82 18.95 -10.35 -3.58
N VAL A 83 18.34 -9.48 -4.40
CA VAL A 83 18.07 -9.80 -5.82
C VAL A 83 19.37 -10.07 -6.57
N ARG A 84 20.41 -9.24 -6.41
CA ARG A 84 21.71 -9.47 -7.05
C ARG A 84 22.34 -10.77 -6.59
N TRP A 85 22.33 -11.04 -5.28
CA TRP A 85 22.90 -12.25 -4.71
C TRP A 85 22.22 -13.52 -5.26
N TYR A 86 20.89 -13.51 -5.38
CA TYR A 86 20.15 -14.62 -5.99
C TYR A 86 20.46 -14.79 -7.47
N LEU A 87 20.51 -13.70 -8.25
CA LEU A 87 20.83 -13.75 -9.66
C LEU A 87 22.24 -14.29 -9.91
N GLU A 88 23.24 -13.84 -9.15
CA GLU A 88 24.63 -14.33 -9.24
C GLU A 88 24.77 -15.83 -8.99
N ARG A 89 23.87 -16.41 -8.20
CA ARG A 89 23.90 -17.84 -7.81
C ARG A 89 22.89 -18.69 -8.56
N GLY A 90 22.13 -18.11 -9.49
CA GLY A 90 21.07 -18.83 -10.20
C GLY A 90 19.93 -19.29 -9.29
N VAL A 91 19.74 -18.67 -8.12
CA VAL A 91 18.63 -18.99 -7.23
C VAL A 91 17.34 -18.53 -7.88
N ARG A 92 16.39 -19.44 -8.02
CA ARG A 92 15.05 -19.14 -8.54
C ARG A 92 14.24 -18.43 -7.45
N PHE A 93 13.61 -17.30 -7.77
CA PHE A 93 12.86 -16.54 -6.78
C PHE A 93 11.57 -15.89 -7.30
N PHE A 94 10.64 -15.68 -6.39
CA PHE A 94 9.48 -14.81 -6.47
C PHE A 94 9.34 -14.06 -5.14
N LEU A 95 9.78 -12.81 -5.11
CA LEU A 95 9.86 -12.00 -3.89
C LEU A 95 8.74 -10.98 -3.85
N PHE A 96 8.19 -10.77 -2.66
CA PHE A 96 7.37 -9.58 -2.38
C PHE A 96 8.27 -8.35 -2.44
N ALA A 97 7.71 -7.24 -2.88
CA ALA A 97 8.48 -6.02 -3.11
C ALA A 97 7.64 -4.76 -2.89
N GLN A 98 8.31 -3.69 -2.47
CA GLN A 98 7.73 -2.36 -2.29
C GLN A 98 7.27 -1.81 -3.66
N HIS A 99 5.97 -1.51 -3.80
CA HIS A 99 5.39 -1.11 -5.08
C HIS A 99 6.03 0.12 -5.72
N LYS A 100 6.29 1.18 -4.94
CA LYS A 100 6.75 2.47 -5.48
C LYS A 100 8.18 2.45 -6.03
N THR A 101 9.03 1.55 -5.52
CA THR A 101 10.46 1.50 -5.85
C THR A 101 10.81 0.30 -6.72
N ILE A 102 9.82 -0.46 -7.21
CA ILE A 102 10.01 -1.71 -7.94
C ILE A 102 10.87 -1.56 -9.22
N LEU A 103 10.81 -0.39 -9.86
CA LEU A 103 11.58 -0.06 -11.06
C LEU A 103 12.96 0.53 -10.76
N GLY A 104 13.34 0.70 -9.48
CA GLY A 104 14.53 1.43 -9.06
C GLY A 104 15.84 0.64 -9.10
N LEU A 105 15.78 -0.66 -9.38
CA LEU A 105 16.95 -1.52 -9.53
C LEU A 105 17.08 -1.89 -11.01
N ASP A 106 18.27 -1.76 -11.57
CA ASP A 106 18.61 -2.28 -12.90
C ASP A 106 19.33 -3.62 -12.76
N ALA A 107 18.65 -4.71 -13.15
CA ALA A 107 19.11 -6.10 -13.04
C ALA A 107 18.16 -7.04 -13.81
N PRO A 108 18.64 -8.20 -14.30
CA PRO A 108 17.87 -9.13 -15.14
C PRO A 108 16.87 -9.96 -14.31
N TYR A 109 15.72 -9.35 -14.02
CA TYR A 109 14.56 -10.01 -13.41
C TYR A 109 13.28 -9.36 -13.95
N THR A 110 12.12 -9.89 -13.58
CA THR A 110 10.81 -9.40 -13.99
C THR A 110 10.16 -8.60 -12.85
N ARG A 111 9.70 -7.38 -13.14
CA ARG A 111 8.91 -6.56 -12.21
C ARG A 111 7.43 -6.83 -12.42
N LEU A 112 6.76 -7.48 -11.46
CA LEU A 112 5.33 -7.76 -11.51
C LEU A 112 4.56 -6.71 -10.71
N VAL A 113 3.98 -5.74 -11.43
CA VAL A 113 3.25 -4.60 -10.86
C VAL A 113 1.84 -5.03 -10.49
N CYS A 114 1.63 -5.28 -9.19
CA CYS A 114 0.33 -5.62 -8.60
C CYS A 114 -0.33 -4.38 -7.99
N GLY A 115 0.29 -3.81 -6.95
CA GLY A 115 -0.19 -2.59 -6.30
C GLY A 115 -1.35 -2.82 -5.34
N ALA A 116 -1.56 -4.04 -4.84
CA ALA A 116 -2.54 -4.31 -3.79
C ALA A 116 -2.06 -3.80 -2.42
N ASP A 117 -2.96 -3.30 -1.59
CA ASP A 117 -2.65 -2.97 -0.18
C ASP A 117 -2.71 -4.24 0.66
N VAL A 118 -1.57 -4.62 1.25
CA VAL A 118 -1.43 -5.78 2.13
C VAL A 118 -1.20 -5.29 3.55
N ILE A 119 -2.02 -5.77 4.50
CA ILE A 119 -1.81 -5.52 5.93
C ILE A 119 -0.95 -6.65 6.48
N TYR A 120 0.30 -6.37 6.78
CA TYR A 120 1.24 -7.35 7.35
C TYR A 120 0.95 -7.61 8.83
N GLU A 121 1.52 -8.66 9.41
CA GLU A 121 1.24 -9.06 10.81
C GLU A 121 1.55 -7.98 11.84
N ASN A 122 2.48 -7.06 11.55
CA ASN A 122 2.75 -5.90 12.41
C ASN A 122 1.69 -4.78 12.30
N GLY A 123 0.65 -4.96 11.50
CA GLY A 123 -0.40 -3.98 11.23
C GLY A 123 -0.05 -2.94 10.18
N ALA A 124 1.15 -2.99 9.57
CA ALA A 124 1.52 -2.07 8.51
C ALA A 124 0.73 -2.38 7.23
N ALA A 125 0.00 -1.39 6.72
CA ALA A 125 -0.58 -1.45 5.39
C ALA A 125 0.47 -1.00 4.36
N VAL A 126 0.96 -1.93 3.56
CA VAL A 126 1.98 -1.68 2.53
C VAL A 126 1.40 -2.01 1.17
N ARG A 127 1.63 -1.12 0.21
CA ARG A 127 1.31 -1.36 -1.19
C ARG A 127 2.36 -2.27 -1.81
N THR A 128 1.95 -3.46 -2.21
CA THR A 128 2.86 -4.56 -2.53
C THR A 128 2.83 -4.91 -4.02
N SER A 129 4.00 -5.23 -4.56
CA SER A 129 4.23 -5.79 -5.91
C SER A 129 5.24 -6.93 -5.79
N PHE A 130 5.67 -7.52 -6.90
CA PHE A 130 6.54 -8.70 -6.85
C PHE A 130 7.71 -8.60 -7.83
N ALA A 131 8.79 -9.32 -7.54
CA ALA A 131 9.97 -9.44 -8.39
C ALA A 131 10.35 -10.90 -8.56
N SER A 132 10.68 -11.32 -9.77
CA SER A 132 10.98 -12.73 -10.03
C SER A 132 11.90 -12.92 -11.22
N ASN A 133 12.77 -13.93 -11.20
CA ASN A 133 13.54 -14.37 -12.37
C ASN A 133 12.90 -15.58 -13.08
N LEU A 134 11.62 -15.88 -12.81
CA LEU A 134 10.92 -17.05 -13.34
C LEU A 134 10.18 -16.81 -14.66
N PHE A 135 10.13 -15.57 -15.15
CA PHE A 135 9.29 -15.14 -16.28
C PHE A 135 10.11 -14.86 -17.55
N GLY A 136 11.23 -15.56 -17.73
CA GLY A 136 12.10 -15.43 -18.90
C GLY A 136 12.58 -14.00 -19.14
N ASP A 137 12.52 -13.54 -20.38
CA ASP A 137 13.02 -12.23 -20.81
C ASP A 137 12.04 -11.06 -20.56
N VAL A 138 10.96 -11.29 -19.80
CA VAL A 138 9.98 -10.24 -19.49
C VAL A 138 10.61 -9.23 -18.51
N LEU A 139 10.79 -7.98 -18.95
CA LEU A 139 11.31 -6.91 -18.10
C LEU A 139 10.34 -6.53 -16.97
N ALA A 140 9.07 -6.28 -17.33
CA ALA A 140 8.02 -5.88 -16.40
C ALA A 140 6.63 -6.22 -16.96
N MET A 141 5.68 -6.52 -16.07
CA MET A 141 4.29 -6.81 -16.42
C MET A 141 3.33 -6.36 -15.32
N SER A 142 2.09 -6.06 -15.67
CA SER A 142 1.00 -5.94 -14.69
C SER A 142 0.41 -7.31 -14.36
N VAL A 143 -0.14 -7.46 -13.16
CA VAL A 143 -0.78 -8.72 -12.68
C VAL A 143 -2.19 -8.47 -12.14
N PRO A 144 -3.16 -8.11 -13.00
CA PRO A 144 -4.50 -7.71 -12.57
C PRO A 144 -5.24 -8.82 -11.81
N ASP A 145 -5.12 -10.07 -12.24
CA ASP A 145 -5.78 -11.21 -11.59
C ASP A 145 -5.29 -11.40 -10.14
N LEU A 146 -3.99 -11.23 -9.90
CA LEU A 146 -3.43 -11.30 -8.54
C LEU A 146 -3.89 -10.12 -7.69
N TYR A 147 -3.96 -8.92 -8.28
CA TYR A 147 -4.51 -7.74 -7.61
C TYR A 147 -5.95 -7.95 -7.15
N GLU A 148 -6.80 -8.53 -8.00
CA GLU A 148 -8.20 -8.82 -7.66
C GLU A 148 -8.32 -9.84 -6.53
N ARG A 149 -7.55 -10.94 -6.58
CA ARG A 149 -7.55 -11.97 -5.53
C ARG A 149 -7.12 -11.39 -4.17
N LEU A 150 -6.04 -10.62 -4.14
CA LEU A 150 -5.55 -9.97 -2.92
C LEU A 150 -6.52 -8.91 -2.39
N THR A 151 -7.13 -8.13 -3.27
CA THR A 151 -8.13 -7.13 -2.90
C THR A 151 -9.40 -7.77 -2.34
N ALA A 152 -9.84 -8.90 -2.90
CA ALA A 152 -10.98 -9.66 -2.41
C ALA A 152 -10.74 -10.20 -0.99
N ALA A 153 -9.54 -10.74 -0.72
CA ALA A 153 -9.14 -11.19 0.61
C ALA A 153 -9.17 -10.04 1.64
N ALA A 154 -8.72 -8.83 1.25
CA ALA A 154 -8.78 -7.65 2.10
C ALA A 154 -10.23 -7.15 2.36
N ARG A 155 -11.14 -7.34 1.40
CA ARG A 155 -12.57 -6.95 1.49
C ARG A 155 -13.43 -7.86 2.36
N SER A 156 -12.90 -9.00 2.82
CA SER A 156 -13.59 -9.87 3.81
C SER A 156 -13.89 -9.15 5.14
N LYS A 157 -13.32 -7.95 5.36
CA LYS A 157 -13.81 -6.95 6.32
C LYS A 157 -14.80 -6.02 5.61
N ASP A 158 -16.10 -6.19 5.86
CA ASP A 158 -17.19 -5.42 5.24
C ASP A 158 -16.83 -3.92 5.07
N PRO A 159 -16.85 -3.38 3.83
CA PRO A 159 -16.60 -1.97 3.63
C PRO A 159 -17.65 -1.17 4.37
N LEU A 160 -17.21 -0.28 5.27
CA LEU A 160 -18.12 0.63 5.95
C LEU A 160 -18.88 1.46 4.89
N PRO A 161 -20.20 1.62 5.04
CA PRO A 161 -21.01 2.37 4.08
C PRO A 161 -20.53 3.81 3.98
N ARG A 162 -20.38 4.31 2.74
CA ARG A 162 -20.08 5.71 2.49
C ARG A 162 -21.36 6.53 2.52
N TYR A 163 -21.39 7.56 3.38
CA TYR A 163 -22.53 8.47 3.49
C TYR A 163 -22.23 9.80 2.79
N SER A 164 -23.25 10.37 2.15
CA SER A 164 -23.26 11.75 1.67
C SER A 164 -24.22 12.55 2.53
N TYR A 165 -23.81 13.74 2.96
CA TYR A 165 -24.62 14.62 3.81
C TYR A 165 -25.07 15.88 3.05
N PRO A 166 -26.21 16.50 3.43
CA PRO A 166 -26.63 17.79 2.88
C PRO A 166 -25.63 18.92 3.21
N SER A 167 -25.63 19.98 2.41
CA SER A 167 -24.75 21.15 2.59
C SER A 167 -24.98 21.91 3.91
N HIS A 168 -26.13 21.72 4.56
CA HIS A 168 -26.41 22.30 5.88
C HIS A 168 -25.81 21.52 7.05
N LEU A 169 -25.15 20.39 6.80
CA LEU A 169 -24.47 19.64 7.85
C LEU A 169 -22.96 19.80 7.74
N LEU A 170 -22.38 20.49 8.72
CA LEU A 170 -20.94 20.54 8.91
C LEU A 170 -20.45 19.28 9.62
N THR A 171 -19.48 18.59 9.01
CA THR A 171 -18.74 17.49 9.63
C THR A 171 -17.27 17.84 9.82
N PHE A 172 -16.55 17.04 10.62
CA PHE A 172 -15.10 17.25 10.79
C PHE A 172 -14.34 17.10 9.46
N SER A 173 -14.81 16.21 8.58
CA SER A 173 -14.19 15.95 7.26
C SER A 173 -14.21 17.16 6.36
N ASP A 174 -15.27 17.99 6.43
CA ASP A 174 -15.40 19.21 5.63
C ASP A 174 -14.33 20.23 6.03
N LEU A 175 -14.16 20.46 7.34
CA LEU A 175 -13.11 21.35 7.85
C LEU A 175 -11.71 20.81 7.56
N ALA A 176 -11.50 19.50 7.71
CA ALA A 176 -10.23 18.85 7.39
C ALA A 176 -9.87 19.02 5.90
N ARG A 177 -10.86 18.92 5.01
CA ARG A 177 -10.71 19.14 3.56
C ARG A 177 -10.32 20.58 3.24
N CYS A 178 -10.98 21.56 3.87
CA CYS A 178 -10.59 22.96 3.71
C CYS A 178 -9.15 23.19 4.21
N ALA A 179 -8.80 22.68 5.40
CA ALA A 179 -7.48 22.85 5.99
C ALA A 179 -6.35 22.21 5.15
N SER A 180 -6.53 20.98 4.67
CA SER A 180 -5.52 20.28 3.86
C SER A 180 -5.23 20.96 2.52
N HIS A 181 -6.17 21.77 2.03
CA HIS A 181 -6.05 22.51 0.78
C HIS A 181 -5.81 24.01 0.97
N GLY A 182 -5.62 24.47 2.21
CA GLY A 182 -5.23 25.85 2.52
C GLY A 182 -6.38 26.85 2.55
N VAL A 183 -7.62 26.39 2.68
CA VAL A 183 -8.82 27.22 2.76
C VAL A 183 -9.22 27.43 4.22
N ALA A 184 -9.24 28.68 4.66
CA ALA A 184 -9.71 29.02 6.01
C ALA A 184 -11.24 29.11 6.04
N LEU A 185 -11.87 28.28 6.87
CA LEU A 185 -13.31 28.33 7.14
C LEU A 185 -13.55 28.44 8.64
N SER A 186 -14.35 29.44 9.03
CA SER A 186 -14.76 29.66 10.43
C SER A 186 -16.25 29.93 10.50
N ILE A 187 -16.92 29.18 11.38
CA ILE A 187 -18.38 29.18 11.56
C ILE A 187 -18.69 29.80 12.93
N PRO A 188 -19.47 30.90 12.99
CA PRO A 188 -19.90 31.50 14.26
C PRO A 188 -20.77 30.55 15.10
N ARG A 189 -20.55 30.54 16.41
CA ARG A 189 -21.25 29.64 17.35
C ARG A 189 -22.78 29.81 17.32
N ASN A 190 -23.26 31.02 17.06
CA ASN A 190 -24.69 31.35 16.99
C ASN A 190 -25.36 30.96 15.66
N GLU A 191 -24.60 30.43 14.69
CA GLU A 191 -25.13 29.98 13.39
C GLU A 191 -24.99 28.46 13.20
N ALA A 192 -24.72 27.74 14.29
CA ALA A 192 -24.52 26.30 14.26
C ALA A 192 -25.15 25.63 15.49
N THR A 193 -25.85 24.52 15.27
CA THR A 193 -26.44 23.71 16.34
C THR A 193 -25.94 22.29 16.25
N PHE A 194 -25.43 21.76 17.36
CA PHE A 194 -24.88 20.42 17.42
C PHE A 194 -25.95 19.34 17.18
N VAL A 195 -25.60 18.33 16.38
CA VAL A 195 -26.42 17.15 16.10
C VAL A 195 -25.59 15.89 16.08
N ARG A 196 -26.15 14.79 16.62
CA ARG A 196 -25.54 13.45 16.54
C ARG A 196 -26.06 12.61 15.36
N ARG A 197 -27.21 12.98 14.81
CA ARG A 197 -27.90 12.30 13.71
C ARG A 197 -28.86 13.28 13.03
N LEU A 198 -29.16 13.03 11.77
CA LEU A 198 -30.32 13.62 11.09
C LEU A 198 -31.57 12.78 11.35
N ASP A 199 -32.75 13.38 11.25
CA ASP A 199 -34.01 12.66 11.44
C ASP A 199 -34.21 11.56 10.40
N SER A 200 -33.76 11.78 9.17
CA SER A 200 -33.74 10.77 8.10
C SER A 200 -32.91 9.53 8.45
N GLN A 201 -31.96 9.63 9.39
CA GLN A 201 -31.13 8.50 9.82
C GLN A 201 -31.78 7.66 10.93
N GLN A 202 -32.87 8.14 11.54
CA GLN A 202 -33.50 7.46 12.68
C GLN A 202 -33.98 6.04 12.32
N ALA A 203 -34.68 5.89 11.19
CA ALA A 203 -35.19 4.60 10.72
C ALA A 203 -34.06 3.57 10.51
N SER A 204 -32.90 4.04 10.06
CA SER A 204 -31.71 3.21 9.84
C SER A 204 -30.87 2.94 11.10
N LYS A 205 -31.24 3.55 12.24
CA LYS A 205 -30.46 3.53 13.50
C LYS A 205 -28.99 3.93 13.31
N ARG A 206 -28.71 4.81 12.34
CA ARG A 206 -27.37 5.36 12.06
C ARG A 206 -27.22 6.76 12.67
N GLY A 207 -25.97 7.20 12.79
CA GLY A 207 -25.62 8.54 13.25
C GLY A 207 -24.57 9.19 12.34
N ILE A 208 -24.19 10.40 12.68
CA ILE A 208 -23.08 11.11 12.03
C ILE A 208 -21.81 10.70 12.75
N TYR A 209 -20.83 10.17 12.00
CA TYR A 209 -19.55 9.77 12.57
C TYR A 209 -18.81 10.98 13.13
N GLY A 210 -18.48 10.95 14.42
CA GLY A 210 -17.89 12.09 15.13
C GLY A 210 -18.89 13.21 15.50
N GLY A 211 -20.17 13.07 15.11
CA GLY A 211 -21.17 14.15 15.23
C GLY A 211 -20.97 15.26 14.19
N GLY A 212 -21.84 16.27 14.24
CA GLY A 212 -21.78 17.41 13.34
C GLY A 212 -22.60 18.59 13.83
N PHE A 213 -22.72 19.62 12.98
CA PHE A 213 -23.51 20.81 13.27
C PHE A 213 -24.44 21.12 12.11
N LEU A 214 -25.72 21.36 12.40
CA LEU A 214 -26.62 22.00 11.46
C LEU A 214 -26.27 23.48 11.37
N LEU A 215 -26.17 23.98 10.15
CA LEU A 215 -25.77 25.35 9.84
C LEU A 215 -26.97 26.21 9.44
N SER A 216 -26.88 27.52 9.68
CA SER A 216 -27.74 28.50 8.99
C SER A 216 -27.54 28.42 7.47
N ASP A 217 -28.53 28.84 6.67
CA ASP A 217 -28.41 28.90 5.21
C ASP A 217 -27.17 29.70 4.77
N ARG A 218 -26.89 30.80 5.48
CA ARG A 218 -25.72 31.63 5.24
C ARG A 218 -24.42 30.86 5.43
N GLN A 219 -24.28 30.09 6.52
CA GLN A 219 -23.07 29.32 6.77
C GLN A 219 -22.96 28.08 5.89
N ALA A 220 -24.07 27.46 5.52
CA ALA A 220 -24.10 26.37 4.55
C ALA A 220 -23.54 26.83 3.19
N GLY A 221 -23.98 27.99 2.69
CA GLY A 221 -23.44 28.58 1.46
C GLY A 221 -21.95 28.90 1.54
N ARG A 222 -21.49 29.51 2.64
CA ARG A 222 -20.06 29.78 2.86
C ARG A 222 -19.22 28.51 2.92
N MET A 223 -19.74 27.45 3.54
CA MET A 223 -19.06 26.15 3.59
C MET A 223 -18.96 25.57 2.19
N GLU A 224 -20.03 25.60 1.40
CA GLU A 224 -20.04 25.07 0.03
C GLU A 224 -19.03 25.81 -0.87
N GLU A 225 -18.96 27.14 -0.78
CA GLU A 225 -17.96 27.95 -1.47
C GLU A 225 -16.53 27.58 -1.05
N ALA A 226 -16.27 27.46 0.25
CA ALA A 226 -14.96 27.06 0.76
C ALA A 226 -14.56 25.65 0.31
N LEU A 227 -15.53 24.73 0.28
CA LEU A 227 -15.34 23.36 -0.17
C LEU A 227 -15.04 23.29 -1.68
N ARG A 228 -15.73 24.10 -2.50
CA ARG A 228 -15.42 24.25 -3.94
C ARG A 228 -14.03 24.83 -4.16
N GLU A 229 -13.65 25.83 -3.36
CA GLU A 229 -12.33 26.43 -3.45
C GLU A 229 -11.24 25.40 -3.10
N ALA A 230 -11.45 24.61 -2.04
CA ALA A 230 -10.54 23.53 -1.67
C ALA A 230 -10.35 22.51 -2.80
N ASP A 231 -11.44 22.16 -3.50
CA ASP A 231 -11.40 21.24 -4.64
C ASP A 231 -10.67 21.85 -5.86
N ARG A 232 -10.86 23.15 -6.12
CA ARG A 232 -10.12 23.88 -7.17
C ARG A 232 -8.63 23.92 -6.87
N LEU A 233 -8.22 24.31 -5.67
CA LEU A 233 -6.81 24.35 -5.27
C LEU A 233 -6.16 22.95 -5.29
N LYS A 234 -6.93 21.90 -4.97
CA LYS A 234 -6.48 20.52 -5.12
C LYS A 234 -6.23 20.15 -6.58
N ALA A 235 -7.14 20.53 -7.48
CA ALA A 235 -7.02 20.27 -8.91
C ALA A 235 -5.84 21.06 -9.53
N GLU A 236 -5.64 22.31 -9.14
CA GLU A 236 -4.51 23.14 -9.59
C GLU A 236 -3.17 22.55 -9.12
N LYS A 237 -3.07 22.09 -7.87
CA LYS A 237 -1.87 21.39 -7.38
C LYS A 237 -1.63 20.05 -8.06
N ALA A 238 -2.67 19.45 -8.65
CA ALA A 238 -2.55 18.23 -9.43
C ALA A 238 -2.13 18.49 -10.90
N ALA A 239 -2.00 19.76 -11.32
CA ALA A 239 -1.52 20.09 -12.66
C ALA A 239 -0.10 19.50 -12.85
N SER A 240 0.05 18.68 -13.88
CA SER A 240 1.28 17.94 -14.14
C SER A 240 2.28 18.76 -14.95
N VAL A 241 3.56 18.67 -14.57
CA VAL A 241 4.66 19.08 -15.44
C VAL A 241 4.85 17.99 -16.48
N THR A 242 4.85 18.36 -17.76
CA THR A 242 5.15 17.44 -18.86
C THR A 242 6.63 17.49 -19.17
N TRP A 243 7.28 16.33 -19.21
CA TRP A 243 8.69 16.18 -19.58
C TRP A 243 8.79 15.74 -21.04
N ALA A 244 9.70 16.35 -21.80
CA ALA A 244 9.93 16.00 -23.21
C ALA A 244 11.06 14.97 -23.35
N ILE A 245 10.93 14.08 -24.34
CA ILE A 245 11.99 13.16 -24.76
C ILE A 245 13.00 13.92 -25.61
N SER A 246 14.27 13.89 -25.18
CA SER A 246 15.41 14.51 -25.87
C SER A 246 15.80 13.77 -27.15
N ASP A 247 16.59 14.42 -28.01
CA ASP A 247 17.08 13.79 -29.25
C ASP A 247 17.91 12.54 -28.98
N ARG A 248 18.74 12.54 -27.93
CA ARG A 248 19.51 11.37 -27.49
C ARG A 248 18.60 10.19 -27.14
N GLU A 249 17.51 10.44 -26.40
CA GLU A 249 16.56 9.39 -26.00
C GLU A 249 15.74 8.88 -27.19
N ARG A 250 15.43 9.74 -28.18
CA ARG A 250 14.81 9.30 -29.45
C ARG A 250 15.71 8.37 -30.24
N GLU A 251 17.01 8.62 -30.26
CA GLU A 251 17.97 7.73 -30.91
C GLU A 251 18.00 6.35 -30.22
N ILE A 252 18.00 6.31 -28.89
CA ILE A 252 17.88 5.05 -28.13
C ILE A 252 16.58 4.30 -28.51
N ILE A 253 15.44 5.00 -28.59
CA ILE A 253 14.16 4.41 -29.00
C ILE A 253 14.25 3.84 -30.43
N ALA A 254 14.87 4.56 -31.36
CA ALA A 254 15.03 4.12 -32.74
C ALA A 254 15.89 2.84 -32.83
N GLN A 255 16.98 2.76 -32.05
CA GLN A 255 17.82 1.56 -31.97
C GLN A 255 17.05 0.36 -31.40
N LEU A 256 16.25 0.57 -30.35
CA LEU A 256 15.40 -0.48 -29.76
C LEU A 256 14.34 -0.98 -30.76
N SER A 257 13.75 -0.09 -31.55
CA SER A 257 12.77 -0.46 -32.59
C SER A 257 13.41 -1.24 -33.75
N ALA A 258 14.63 -0.87 -34.15
CA ALA A 258 15.36 -1.58 -35.20
C ALA A 258 15.75 -3.01 -34.79
N GLY A 259 16.02 -3.25 -33.50
CA GLY A 259 16.32 -4.58 -32.98
C GLY A 259 15.13 -5.55 -32.90
N GLN A 260 13.91 -5.11 -33.25
CA GLN A 260 12.71 -5.94 -33.33
C GLN A 260 12.35 -6.38 -34.77
N ALA A 261 13.07 -5.88 -35.77
CA ALA A 261 12.90 -6.24 -37.19
C ALA A 261 13.81 -7.41 -37.57
#